data_AF-A0A6P8DK95-F1
#
_entry.id   AF-A0A6P8DK95-F1
#
_cell.length_a   1.000
_cell.length_b   1.000
_cell.length_c   1.000
_cell.angle_alpha   90.00
_cell.angle_beta   90.00
_cell.angle_gamma   90.00
#
_symmetry.space_group_name_H-M   'P 1'
#
loop_
_entity.id
_entity.type
_entity.pdbx_description
1 polymer ?
#
loop_
_entity_poly.entity_id
_entity_poly.type
_entity_poly.pdbx_seq_one_letter_code
_entity_poly.pdbx_strand_id
1 'polypeptide(L)'
;MDRRGRSRGMIPLLALHTFSEYYRLRRKPPVTAGLLAANTLIYLRPGALDALLPSMDEVFFNAHLILEYKDLKRFFLSPFCHLGEPHLVYNMLSLLWKGTQLESMMGSAEFASMVAALLAMSQGMTLLLSKSLCVFFDSNKAYYSEYSVGFSGILFAMKVVLNAYSDEMTYVHGLLVPARYAAWAELILIQMFVPGVSFIGHLGGILAGILYLRLKGLYSGSDPLTLLLKGLSGVVSWPFRFVRGLFRRRRISGRGTVGRSPSGWSDSTTWRCQACTYDNYGLLSVCEMCGMSRGVSGPPSRRVSPQSEDLSLEELRRRRVERFEQ
;
A
#
# COMPACT_ATOMS: atom_id res chain seq x y z
N MET A 1 17.27 18.10 -29.16
CA MET A 1 18.49 18.43 -28.38
C MET A 1 18.41 17.69 -27.06
N ASP A 2 18.97 16.47 -27.02
CA ASP A 2 19.07 15.64 -25.82
C ASP A 2 20.08 16.24 -24.84
N ARG A 3 19.60 16.81 -23.74
CA ARG A 3 20.38 16.99 -22.52
C ARG A 3 19.87 16.00 -21.47
N ARG A 4 20.05 14.70 -21.71
CA ARG A 4 19.93 13.68 -20.65
C ARG A 4 21.11 13.85 -19.71
N GLY A 5 20.92 14.67 -18.68
CA GLY A 5 21.85 14.84 -17.59
C GLY A 5 22.14 13.50 -16.94
N ARG A 6 23.42 13.09 -16.97
CA ARG A 6 24.01 12.08 -16.10
C ARG A 6 23.44 12.26 -14.68
N SER A 7 22.77 11.23 -14.12
CA SER A 7 22.18 11.28 -12.77
C SER A 7 23.16 11.96 -11.81
N ARG A 8 22.73 13.05 -11.18
CA ARG A 8 23.57 13.86 -10.29
C ARG A 8 23.74 13.20 -8.92
N GLY A 9 23.51 11.89 -8.81
CA GLY A 9 23.63 11.11 -7.58
C GLY A 9 22.49 11.30 -6.58
N MET A 10 21.46 12.10 -6.89
CA MET A 10 20.37 12.35 -5.94
C MET A 10 19.36 11.20 -5.91
N ILE A 11 19.13 10.49 -7.03
CA ILE A 11 18.21 9.33 -7.06
C ILE A 11 18.73 8.18 -6.17
N PRO A 12 20.02 7.76 -6.23
CA PRO A 12 20.56 6.80 -5.28
C PRO A 12 20.45 7.27 -3.82
N LEU A 13 20.68 8.56 -3.54
CA LEU A 13 20.53 9.13 -2.20
C LEU A 13 19.07 9.12 -1.73
N LEU A 14 18.12 9.49 -2.60
CA LEU A 14 16.70 9.39 -2.34
C LEU A 14 16.32 7.94 -2.05
N ALA A 15 16.77 6.98 -2.88
CA ALA A 15 16.48 5.58 -2.68
C ALA A 15 17.01 5.08 -1.33
N LEU A 16 18.25 5.43 -0.96
CA LEU A 16 18.83 5.07 0.33
C LEU A 16 18.06 5.70 1.50
N HIS A 17 17.76 6.99 1.42
CA HIS A 17 17.02 7.72 2.45
C HIS A 17 15.60 7.17 2.62
N THR A 18 14.86 7.03 1.52
CA THR A 18 13.51 6.45 1.50
C THR A 18 13.53 5.02 2.03
N PHE A 19 14.50 4.20 1.65
CA PHE A 19 14.63 2.83 2.14
C PHE A 19 14.90 2.80 3.65
N SER A 20 15.84 3.62 4.14
CA SER A 20 16.18 3.72 5.56
C SER A 20 14.96 4.15 6.39
N GLU A 21 14.31 5.24 6.00
CA GLU A 21 13.11 5.75 6.69
C GLU A 21 11.98 4.72 6.65
N TYR A 22 11.70 4.14 5.47
CA TYR A 22 10.67 3.12 5.33
C TYR A 22 10.95 1.87 6.18
N TYR A 23 12.22 1.44 6.28
CA TYR A 23 12.60 0.28 7.08
C TYR A 23 12.44 0.54 8.58
N ARG A 24 12.67 1.77 9.04
CA ARG A 24 12.49 2.18 10.45
C ARG A 24 11.03 2.24 10.89
N LEU A 25 10.10 2.43 9.97
CA LEU A 25 8.67 2.49 10.31
C LEU A 25 8.16 1.14 10.87
N ARG A 26 7.51 1.19 12.03
CA ARG A 26 6.87 0.02 12.66
C ARG A 26 5.77 -0.59 11.78
N ARG A 27 4.92 0.26 11.20
CA ARG A 27 3.89 -0.13 10.24
C ARG A 27 4.31 0.32 8.86
N LYS A 28 4.36 -0.60 7.91
CA LYS A 28 4.73 -0.30 6.51
C LYS A 28 3.53 0.31 5.79
N PRO A 29 3.61 1.53 5.23
CA PRO A 29 2.53 2.18 4.48
C PRO A 29 2.56 1.73 3.00
N PRO A 30 1.76 0.73 2.58
CA PRO A 30 1.84 0.17 1.23
C PRO A 30 1.43 1.15 0.13
N VAL A 31 0.44 2.02 0.37
CA VAL A 31 -0.05 2.94 -0.68
C VAL A 31 0.96 4.05 -0.90
N THR A 32 1.54 4.59 0.17
CA THR A 32 2.64 5.56 0.09
C THR A 32 3.84 4.96 -0.67
N ALA A 33 4.22 3.71 -0.36
CA ALA A 33 5.28 3.02 -1.10
C ALA A 33 4.94 2.83 -2.58
N GLY A 34 3.70 2.44 -2.89
CA GLY A 34 3.21 2.29 -4.26
C GLY A 34 3.25 3.60 -5.04
N LEU A 35 2.84 4.71 -4.43
CA LEU A 35 2.90 6.05 -5.05
C LEU A 35 4.35 6.50 -5.28
N LEU A 36 5.24 6.29 -4.32
CA LEU A 36 6.68 6.57 -4.47
C LEU A 36 7.28 5.79 -5.65
N ALA A 37 6.99 4.50 -5.70
CA ALA A 37 7.45 3.62 -6.77
C ALA A 37 6.88 4.05 -8.14
N ALA A 38 5.58 4.34 -8.22
CA ALA A 38 4.94 4.76 -9.46
C ALA A 38 5.56 6.06 -10.03
N ASN A 39 5.69 7.09 -9.21
CA ASN A 39 6.29 8.36 -9.63
C ASN A 39 7.77 8.19 -10.05
N THR A 40 8.53 7.38 -9.31
CA THR A 40 9.94 7.13 -9.61
C THR A 40 10.11 6.30 -10.89
N LEU A 41 9.29 5.27 -11.11
CA LEU A 41 9.34 4.43 -12.31
C LEU A 41 8.91 5.20 -13.56
N ILE A 42 7.87 6.04 -13.47
CA ILE A 42 7.43 6.92 -14.56
C ILE A 42 8.52 7.92 -14.93
N TYR A 43 9.27 8.42 -13.95
CA TYR A 43 10.42 9.29 -14.21
C TYR A 43 11.61 8.56 -14.84
N LEU A 44 11.97 7.38 -14.32
CA LEU A 44 13.14 6.62 -14.77
C LEU A 44 12.95 5.98 -16.15
N ARG A 45 11.71 5.63 -16.52
CA ARG A 45 11.34 4.95 -17.78
C ARG A 45 12.26 3.77 -18.14
N PRO A 46 12.42 2.76 -17.26
CA PRO A 46 13.29 1.61 -17.53
C PRO A 46 12.78 0.72 -18.67
N GLY A 47 13.64 0.43 -19.66
CA GLY A 47 13.44 -0.62 -20.66
C GLY A 47 12.10 -0.52 -21.39
N ALA A 48 11.30 -1.59 -21.34
CA ALA A 48 10.00 -1.67 -22.00
C ALA A 48 8.97 -0.64 -21.50
N LEU A 49 9.16 -0.07 -20.30
CA LEU A 49 8.26 0.96 -19.78
C LEU A 49 8.38 2.27 -20.57
N ASP A 50 9.55 2.56 -21.16
CA ASP A 50 9.74 3.75 -22.00
C ASP A 50 8.86 3.69 -23.26
N ALA A 51 8.72 2.50 -23.85
CA ALA A 51 7.88 2.28 -25.02
C ALA A 51 6.37 2.36 -24.74
N LEU A 52 5.95 2.09 -23.49
CA LEU A 52 4.55 2.13 -23.10
C LEU A 52 4.10 3.54 -22.67
N LEU A 53 5.02 4.34 -22.10
CA LEU A 53 4.68 5.64 -21.55
C LEU A 53 4.63 6.71 -22.65
N PRO A 54 3.56 7.53 -22.71
CA PRO A 54 3.49 8.64 -23.66
C PRO A 54 4.65 9.61 -23.46
N SER A 55 5.01 10.34 -24.51
CA SER A 55 6.03 11.38 -24.43
C SER A 55 5.62 12.48 -23.42
N MET A 56 6.59 13.21 -22.86
CA MET A 56 6.29 14.27 -21.88
C MET A 56 5.40 15.36 -22.48
N ASP A 57 5.57 15.68 -23.76
CA ASP A 57 4.79 16.70 -24.48
C ASP A 57 3.31 16.33 -24.61
N GLU A 58 3.00 15.04 -24.62
CA GLU A 58 1.64 14.52 -24.65
C GLU A 58 0.94 14.55 -23.30
N VAL A 59 1.69 14.60 -22.20
CA VAL A 59 1.13 14.50 -20.84
C VAL A 59 1.28 15.77 -20.02
N PHE A 60 1.99 16.80 -20.50
CA PHE A 60 2.01 18.08 -19.81
C PHE A 60 0.58 18.59 -19.59
N PHE A 61 0.30 19.01 -18.35
CA PHE A 61 -0.96 19.66 -18.05
C PHE A 61 -1.07 20.92 -18.88
N ASN A 62 -2.16 21.05 -19.62
CA ASN A 62 -2.49 22.25 -20.37
C ASN A 62 -4.01 22.44 -20.33
N ALA A 63 -4.46 23.55 -19.74
CA ALA A 63 -5.87 23.77 -19.46
C ALA A 63 -6.71 23.84 -20.75
N HIS A 64 -6.21 24.54 -21.77
CA HIS A 64 -6.85 24.62 -23.07
C HIS A 64 -7.00 23.23 -23.73
N LEU A 65 -5.94 22.42 -23.78
CA LEU A 65 -6.01 21.09 -24.39
C LEU A 65 -6.95 20.14 -23.66
N ILE A 66 -7.00 20.22 -22.33
CA ILE A 66 -7.89 19.38 -21.52
C ILE A 66 -9.36 19.80 -21.71
N LEU A 67 -9.66 21.10 -21.73
CA LEU A 67 -11.04 21.58 -21.80
C LEU A 67 -11.61 21.52 -23.22
N GLU A 68 -10.84 21.93 -24.21
CA GLU A 68 -11.31 22.03 -25.60
C GLU A 68 -11.29 20.66 -26.31
N TYR A 69 -10.18 19.92 -26.16
CA TYR A 69 -9.99 18.65 -26.85
C TYR A 69 -10.27 17.42 -25.98
N LYS A 70 -10.72 17.63 -24.73
CA LYS A 70 -11.02 16.55 -23.77
C LYS A 70 -9.83 15.60 -23.58
N ASP A 71 -8.61 16.13 -23.61
CA ASP A 71 -7.39 15.33 -23.50
C ASP A 71 -7.12 14.88 -22.05
N LEU A 72 -7.92 13.91 -21.59
CA LEU A 72 -7.92 13.45 -20.20
C LEU A 72 -6.60 12.78 -19.79
N LYS A 73 -5.76 12.35 -20.74
CA LYS A 73 -4.45 11.80 -20.42
C LYS A 73 -3.58 12.84 -19.70
N ARG A 74 -3.66 14.11 -20.11
CA ARG A 74 -2.97 15.24 -19.45
C ARG A 74 -3.51 15.50 -18.05
N PHE A 75 -4.81 15.35 -17.86
CA PHE A 75 -5.46 15.53 -16.57
C PHE A 75 -4.99 14.49 -15.54
N PHE A 76 -4.92 13.22 -15.94
CA PHE A 76 -4.59 12.13 -15.00
C PHE A 76 -3.10 11.78 -14.91
N LEU A 77 -2.32 11.94 -15.98
CA LEU A 77 -0.92 11.52 -16.02
C LEU A 77 0.08 12.62 -15.67
N SER A 78 -0.27 13.90 -15.89
CA SER A 78 0.62 15.02 -15.56
C SER A 78 1.11 15.05 -14.11
N PRO A 79 0.33 14.62 -13.08
CA PRO A 79 0.83 14.63 -11.71
C PRO A 79 1.98 13.65 -11.46
N PHE A 80 2.10 12.60 -12.28
CA PHE A 80 3.12 11.57 -12.09
C PHE A 80 4.42 11.86 -12.85
N CYS A 81 4.38 12.85 -13.74
CA CYS A 81 5.52 13.24 -14.57
C CYS A 81 6.35 14.32 -13.87
N HIS A 82 7.67 14.32 -14.04
CA HIS A 82 8.57 15.27 -13.38
C HIS A 82 9.64 15.79 -14.35
N LEU A 83 9.85 17.11 -14.38
CA LEU A 83 10.80 17.77 -15.30
C LEU A 83 12.29 17.50 -14.99
N GLY A 84 12.63 17.02 -13.80
CA GLY A 84 14.02 16.84 -13.40
C GLY A 84 14.20 16.14 -12.06
N GLU A 85 15.42 15.69 -11.82
CA GLU A 85 15.81 14.90 -10.65
C GLU A 85 15.53 15.63 -9.32
N PRO A 86 15.87 16.92 -9.12
CA PRO A 86 15.53 17.62 -7.88
C PRO A 86 14.02 17.72 -7.66
N HIS A 87 13.24 17.99 -8.70
CA HIS A 87 11.79 18.10 -8.61
C HIS A 87 11.15 16.77 -8.18
N LEU A 88 11.60 15.65 -8.75
CA LEU A 88 11.18 14.32 -8.29
C LEU A 88 11.57 14.10 -6.82
N VAL A 89 12.84 14.32 -6.46
CA VAL A 89 13.36 14.04 -5.12
C VAL A 89 12.59 14.80 -4.04
N TYR A 90 12.36 16.10 -4.22
CA TYR A 90 11.59 16.90 -3.26
C TYR A 90 10.14 16.42 -3.14
N ASN A 91 9.48 16.09 -4.26
CA ASN A 91 8.13 15.54 -4.23
C ASN A 91 8.09 14.19 -3.51
N MET A 92 9.06 13.30 -3.75
CA MET A 92 9.09 11.98 -3.13
C MET A 92 9.41 12.04 -1.63
N LEU A 93 10.30 12.92 -1.18
CA LEU A 93 10.53 13.16 0.25
C LEU A 93 9.28 13.71 0.94
N SER A 94 8.62 14.68 0.30
CA SER A 94 7.38 15.27 0.79
C SER A 94 6.23 14.25 0.84
N LEU A 95 6.13 13.37 -0.18
CA LEU A 95 5.18 12.27 -0.25
C LEU A 95 5.44 11.24 0.84
N LEU A 96 6.69 10.84 1.05
CA LEU A 96 7.06 9.88 2.09
C LEU A 96 6.62 10.41 3.47
N TRP A 97 6.98 11.64 3.80
CA TRP A 97 6.62 12.25 5.09
C TRP A 97 5.11 12.40 5.30
N LYS A 98 4.39 12.98 4.33
CA LYS A 98 2.95 13.25 4.44
C LYS A 98 2.13 11.97 4.30
N GLY A 99 2.50 11.11 3.37
CA GLY A 99 1.82 9.84 3.09
C GLY A 99 1.93 8.87 4.25
N THR A 100 3.11 8.71 4.85
CA THR A 100 3.31 7.83 6.02
C THR A 100 2.43 8.23 7.19
N GLN A 101 2.31 9.53 7.49
CA GLN A 101 1.45 10.04 8.56
C GLN A 101 -0.03 9.83 8.24
N LEU A 102 -0.50 10.31 7.09
CA LEU A 102 -1.90 10.20 6.69
C LEU A 102 -2.35 8.74 6.59
N GLU A 103 -1.56 7.87 5.95
CA GLU A 103 -1.87 6.44 5.82
C GLU A 103 -1.86 5.72 7.16
N SER A 104 -1.03 6.15 8.12
CA SER A 104 -1.05 5.60 9.48
C SER A 104 -2.28 6.05 10.27
N MET A 105 -2.75 7.29 10.07
CA MET A 105 -3.90 7.87 10.78
C MET A 105 -5.24 7.31 10.29
N MET A 106 -5.45 7.14 8.98
CA MET A 106 -6.74 6.69 8.41
C MET A 106 -6.70 5.26 7.84
N GLY A 107 -5.52 4.66 7.69
CA GLY A 107 -5.37 3.36 7.05
C GLY A 107 -5.33 3.43 5.52
N SER A 108 -4.79 2.37 4.91
CA SER A 108 -4.43 2.35 3.49
C SER A 108 -5.59 2.55 2.52
N ALA A 109 -6.77 1.98 2.78
CA ALA A 109 -7.90 2.08 1.87
C ALA A 109 -8.48 3.51 1.80
N GLU A 110 -8.65 4.14 2.97
CA GLU A 110 -9.13 5.52 3.11
C GLU A 110 -8.07 6.52 2.62
N PHE A 111 -6.80 6.22 2.84
CA PHE A 111 -5.72 7.03 2.29
C PHE A 111 -5.68 6.97 0.76
N ALA A 112 -5.84 5.78 0.17
CA ALA A 112 -5.90 5.63 -1.28
C ALA A 112 -7.11 6.39 -1.89
N SER A 113 -8.29 6.32 -1.23
CA SER A 113 -9.48 7.03 -1.70
C SER A 113 -9.32 8.55 -1.58
N MET A 114 -8.74 9.02 -0.48
CA MET A 114 -8.38 10.42 -0.31
C MET A 114 -7.41 10.88 -1.40
N VAL A 115 -6.30 10.17 -1.65
CA VAL A 115 -5.33 10.55 -2.69
C VAL A 115 -5.99 10.61 -4.07
N ALA A 116 -6.84 9.64 -4.41
CA ALA A 116 -7.58 9.64 -5.67
C ALA A 116 -8.52 10.85 -5.79
N ALA A 117 -9.24 11.18 -4.71
CA ALA A 117 -10.13 12.33 -4.65
C ALA A 117 -9.35 13.65 -4.76
N LEU A 118 -8.23 13.78 -4.03
CA LEU A 118 -7.36 14.95 -4.07
C LEU A 118 -6.70 15.15 -5.43
N LEU A 119 -6.35 14.07 -6.14
CA LEU A 119 -5.85 14.16 -7.52
C LEU A 119 -6.90 14.80 -8.43
N ALA A 120 -8.12 14.25 -8.44
CA ALA A 120 -9.20 14.76 -9.28
C ALA A 120 -9.57 16.21 -8.92
N MET A 121 -9.69 16.52 -7.62
CA MET A 121 -10.03 17.87 -7.15
C MET A 121 -8.91 18.88 -7.41
N SER A 122 -7.64 18.51 -7.20
CA SER A 122 -6.49 19.40 -7.46
C SER A 122 -6.43 19.76 -8.93
N GLN A 123 -6.50 18.77 -9.81
CA GLN A 123 -6.48 18.99 -11.26
C GLN A 123 -7.69 19.78 -11.74
N GLY A 124 -8.88 19.45 -11.24
CA GLY A 124 -10.11 20.19 -11.55
C GLY A 124 -10.05 21.65 -11.07
N MET A 125 -9.51 21.91 -9.88
CA MET A 125 -9.37 23.26 -9.36
C MET A 125 -8.34 24.07 -10.16
N THR A 126 -7.24 23.46 -10.59
CA THR A 126 -6.28 24.09 -11.50
C THR A 126 -6.94 24.47 -12.83
N LEU A 127 -7.77 23.61 -13.43
CA LEU A 127 -8.54 23.97 -14.63
C LEU A 127 -9.48 25.15 -14.39
N LEU A 128 -10.24 25.13 -13.29
CA LEU A 128 -11.16 26.19 -12.94
C LEU A 128 -10.43 27.53 -12.76
N LEU A 129 -9.30 27.54 -12.05
CA LEU A 129 -8.47 28.72 -11.88
C LEU A 129 -7.92 29.23 -13.23
N SER A 130 -7.31 28.36 -14.05
CA SER A 130 -6.77 28.75 -15.36
C SER A 130 -7.86 29.33 -16.28
N LYS A 131 -9.04 28.71 -16.33
CA LYS A 131 -10.18 29.22 -17.13
C LYS A 131 -10.70 30.54 -16.57
N SER A 132 -10.80 30.67 -15.25
CA SER A 132 -11.27 31.92 -14.62
C SER A 132 -10.31 33.07 -14.89
N LEU A 133 -8.99 32.84 -14.84
CA LEU A 133 -7.99 33.85 -15.21
C LEU A 133 -8.08 34.27 -16.67
N CYS A 134 -8.38 33.34 -17.58
CA CYS A 134 -8.64 33.66 -18.98
C CYS A 134 -9.87 34.56 -19.13
N VAL A 135 -10.98 34.20 -18.49
CA VAL A 135 -12.27 34.88 -18.67
C VAL A 135 -12.30 36.24 -17.98
N PHE A 136 -11.78 36.36 -16.76
CA PHE A 136 -11.90 37.58 -15.96
C PHE A 136 -10.74 38.56 -16.15
N PHE A 137 -9.56 38.08 -16.55
CA PHE A 137 -8.35 38.90 -16.65
C PHE A 137 -7.71 38.89 -18.04
N ASP A 138 -8.37 38.29 -19.05
CA ASP A 138 -7.85 38.08 -20.41
C ASP A 138 -6.44 37.47 -20.43
N SER A 139 -6.13 36.68 -19.39
CA SER A 139 -4.83 36.07 -19.20
C SER A 139 -4.73 34.78 -20.00
N ASN A 140 -4.60 34.95 -21.32
CA ASN A 140 -4.47 33.84 -22.26
C ASN A 140 -3.23 32.98 -21.98
N LYS A 141 -2.20 33.54 -21.34
CA LYS A 141 -0.97 32.80 -21.01
C LYS A 141 -1.23 31.58 -20.12
N ALA A 142 -1.97 31.72 -19.02
CA ALA A 142 -2.23 30.62 -18.08
C ALA A 142 -3.16 29.55 -18.68
N TYR A 143 -4.04 29.95 -19.59
CA TYR A 143 -5.01 29.04 -20.23
C TYR A 143 -4.40 28.27 -21.40
N TYR A 144 -3.68 28.94 -22.30
CA TYR A 144 -3.12 28.35 -23.51
C TYR A 144 -1.68 27.86 -23.37
N SER A 145 -0.85 28.57 -22.60
CA SER A 145 0.62 28.47 -22.69
C SER A 145 1.32 27.96 -21.42
N GLU A 146 0.61 27.85 -20.29
CA GLU A 146 1.20 27.28 -19.07
C GLU A 146 1.16 25.76 -19.14
N TYR A 147 2.35 25.16 -19.08
CA TYR A 147 2.53 23.72 -19.00
C TYR A 147 3.07 23.36 -17.62
N SER A 148 2.39 22.45 -16.93
CA SER A 148 2.80 22.02 -15.60
C SER A 148 2.75 20.50 -15.47
N VAL A 149 3.60 19.96 -14.60
CA VAL A 149 3.64 18.53 -14.24
C VAL A 149 4.09 18.43 -12.79
N GLY A 150 3.84 17.27 -12.19
CA GLY A 150 4.37 16.92 -10.88
C GLY A 150 3.29 16.70 -9.84
N PHE A 151 3.64 15.90 -8.84
CA PHE A 151 2.71 15.44 -7.81
C PHE A 151 2.42 16.53 -6.76
N SER A 152 3.07 17.69 -6.89
CA SER A 152 3.10 18.76 -5.89
C SER A 152 1.71 19.32 -5.55
N GLY A 153 0.80 19.46 -6.51
CA GLY A 153 -0.59 19.89 -6.23
C GLY A 153 -1.30 18.97 -5.23
N ILE A 154 -1.16 17.65 -5.42
CA ILE A 154 -1.67 16.65 -4.47
C ILE A 154 -0.94 16.73 -3.13
N LEU A 155 0.36 16.98 -3.11
CA LEU A 155 1.13 17.14 -1.86
C LEU A 155 0.72 18.37 -1.06
N PHE A 156 0.41 19.49 -1.72
CA PHE A 156 -0.18 20.66 -1.09
C PHE A 156 -1.56 20.33 -0.50
N ALA A 157 -2.40 19.63 -1.26
CA ALA A 157 -3.70 19.19 -0.79
C ALA A 157 -3.58 18.26 0.44
N MET A 158 -2.69 17.28 0.39
CA MET A 158 -2.37 16.40 1.52
C MET A 158 -1.87 17.18 2.73
N LYS A 159 -1.06 18.23 2.53
CA LYS A 159 -0.58 19.09 3.63
C LYS A 159 -1.71 19.84 4.31
N VAL A 160 -2.68 20.33 3.54
CA VAL A 160 -3.89 20.95 4.09
C VAL A 160 -4.67 19.94 4.92
N VAL A 161 -4.91 18.72 4.41
CA VAL A 161 -5.64 17.68 5.14
C VAL A 161 -4.91 17.28 6.43
N LEU A 162 -3.60 17.09 6.37
CA LEU A 162 -2.80 16.67 7.53
C LEU A 162 -2.83 17.70 8.67
N ASN A 163 -2.82 19.00 8.33
CA ASN A 163 -2.67 20.07 9.32
C ASN A 163 -3.97 20.83 9.63
N ALA A 164 -5.11 20.42 9.07
CA ALA A 164 -6.37 21.16 9.16
C ALA A 164 -6.82 21.44 10.60
N TYR A 165 -6.56 20.50 11.51
CA TYR A 165 -7.00 20.52 12.90
C TYR A 165 -5.83 20.54 13.89
N SER A 166 -4.62 20.88 13.41
CA SER A 166 -3.46 21.01 14.30
C SER A 166 -3.31 22.46 14.76
N ASP A 167 -3.28 22.65 16.08
CA ASP A 167 -2.94 23.91 16.74
C ASP A 167 -1.44 24.01 17.06
N GLU A 168 -0.64 23.04 16.63
CA GLU A 168 0.80 23.02 16.85
C GLU A 168 1.53 23.99 15.91
N MET A 169 2.74 24.39 16.32
CA MET A 169 3.66 25.13 15.47
C MET A 169 4.57 24.14 14.72
N THR A 170 4.83 24.42 13.45
CA THR A 170 5.71 23.60 12.61
C THR A 170 6.71 24.47 11.87
N TYR A 171 7.88 23.89 11.57
CA TYR A 171 8.90 24.56 10.78
C TYR A 171 8.67 24.31 9.29
N VAL A 172 8.55 25.39 8.52
CA VAL A 172 8.50 25.36 7.06
C VAL A 172 9.70 26.14 6.54
N HIS A 173 10.69 25.43 5.99
CA HIS A 173 11.98 25.99 5.54
C HIS A 173 12.66 26.93 6.57
N GLY A 174 12.63 26.55 7.85
CA GLY A 174 13.23 27.33 8.95
C GLY A 174 12.33 28.39 9.55
N LEU A 175 11.14 28.66 8.99
CA LEU A 175 10.15 29.56 9.57
C LEU A 175 9.18 28.80 10.46
N LEU A 176 9.02 29.24 11.71
CA LEU A 176 8.04 28.70 12.64
C LEU A 176 6.66 29.29 12.34
N VAL A 177 5.72 28.44 11.89
CA VAL A 177 4.37 28.84 11.51
C VAL A 177 3.32 27.91 12.13
N PRO A 178 2.09 28.39 12.43
CA PRO A 178 1.02 27.50 12.85
C PRO A 178 0.77 26.45 11.76
N ALA A 179 0.65 25.17 12.14
CA ALA A 179 0.56 24.05 11.21
C ALA A 179 -0.57 24.22 10.17
N ARG A 180 -1.72 24.76 10.59
CA ARG A 180 -2.85 25.08 9.69
C ARG A 180 -2.51 26.02 8.53
N TYR A 181 -1.49 26.88 8.68
CA TYR A 181 -1.02 27.80 7.65
C TYR A 181 0.24 27.31 6.92
N ALA A 182 0.75 26.13 7.26
CA ALA A 182 2.00 25.60 6.71
C ALA A 182 1.96 25.39 5.18
N ALA A 183 0.79 25.15 4.60
CA ALA A 183 0.61 25.05 3.14
C ALA A 183 0.72 26.42 2.47
N TRP A 184 0.14 27.46 3.06
CA TRP A 184 0.26 28.84 2.55
C TRP A 184 1.68 29.38 2.67
N ALA A 185 2.35 29.12 3.80
CA ALA A 185 3.74 29.49 3.99
C ALA A 185 4.64 28.79 2.95
N GLU A 186 4.45 27.48 2.73
CA GLU A 186 5.21 26.73 1.72
C GLU A 186 4.97 27.24 0.30
N LEU A 187 3.73 27.64 -0.04
CA LEU A 187 3.42 28.23 -1.34
C LEU A 187 4.24 29.49 -1.60
N ILE A 188 4.27 30.42 -0.63
CA ILE A 188 5.02 31.68 -0.74
C ILE A 188 6.51 31.38 -0.90
N LEU A 189 7.06 30.52 -0.05
CA LEU A 189 8.48 30.19 -0.05
C LEU A 189 8.92 29.52 -1.35
N ILE A 190 8.16 28.54 -1.84
CA ILE A 190 8.47 27.86 -3.09
C ILE A 190 8.41 28.83 -4.27
N GLN A 191 7.44 29.75 -4.30
CA GLN A 191 7.34 30.75 -5.36
C GLN A 191 8.52 31.73 -5.37
N MET A 192 9.13 31.99 -4.22
CA MET A 192 10.32 32.84 -4.09
C MET A 192 11.61 32.11 -4.48
N PHE A 193 11.78 30.85 -4.05
CA PHE A 193 13.05 30.13 -4.17
C PHE A 193 13.17 29.20 -5.38
N VAL A 194 12.04 28.76 -5.96
CA VAL A 194 12.02 27.81 -7.07
C VAL A 194 11.23 28.40 -8.24
N PRO A 195 11.81 29.36 -8.99
CA PRO A 195 11.15 29.94 -10.14
C PRO A 195 10.87 28.87 -11.20
N GLY A 196 9.68 28.92 -11.81
CA GLY A 196 9.26 28.01 -12.88
C GLY A 196 8.37 26.83 -12.45
N VAL A 197 8.05 26.69 -11.15
CA VAL A 197 6.98 25.79 -10.70
C VAL A 197 5.61 26.45 -10.85
N SER A 198 4.55 25.66 -11.07
CA SER A 198 3.22 26.21 -11.32
C SER A 198 2.54 26.68 -10.03
N PHE A 199 2.46 28.01 -9.87
CA PHE A 199 1.69 28.65 -8.82
C PHE A 199 0.22 28.21 -8.85
N ILE A 200 -0.40 28.19 -10.03
CA ILE A 200 -1.81 27.81 -10.21
C ILE A 200 -2.04 26.34 -9.85
N GLY A 201 -1.08 25.46 -10.18
CA GLY A 201 -1.10 24.06 -9.75
C GLY A 201 -1.09 23.91 -8.23
N HIS A 202 -0.18 24.60 -7.54
CA HIS A 202 -0.07 24.54 -6.07
C HIS A 202 -1.27 25.17 -5.36
N LEU A 203 -1.73 26.34 -5.82
CA LEU A 203 -2.93 26.98 -5.31
C LEU A 203 -4.17 26.09 -5.51
N GLY A 204 -4.31 25.48 -6.68
CA GLY A 204 -5.35 24.48 -6.96
C GLY A 204 -5.30 23.31 -5.99
N GLY A 205 -4.10 22.84 -5.63
CA GLY A 205 -3.89 21.83 -4.60
C GLY A 205 -4.37 22.25 -3.20
N ILE A 206 -4.01 23.46 -2.74
CA ILE A 206 -4.46 23.99 -1.44
C ILE A 206 -5.99 24.06 -1.40
N LEU A 207 -6.60 24.67 -2.41
CA LEU A 207 -8.04 24.81 -2.52
C LEU A 207 -8.74 23.45 -2.60
N ALA A 208 -8.16 22.46 -3.30
CA ALA A 208 -8.65 21.09 -3.33
C ALA A 208 -8.62 20.41 -1.97
N GLY A 209 -7.56 20.62 -1.17
CA GLY A 209 -7.49 20.13 0.21
C GLY A 209 -8.59 20.73 1.10
N ILE A 210 -8.84 22.03 0.98
CA ILE A 210 -9.93 22.71 1.70
C ILE A 210 -11.30 22.14 1.26
N LEU A 211 -11.51 22.01 -0.07
CA LEU A 211 -12.74 21.46 -0.62
C LEU A 211 -12.98 20.02 -0.14
N TYR A 212 -11.96 19.18 -0.15
CA TYR A 212 -12.04 17.81 0.35
C TYR A 212 -12.48 17.76 1.82
N LEU A 213 -11.89 18.58 2.69
CA LEU A 213 -12.28 18.65 4.10
C LEU A 213 -13.73 19.11 4.30
N ARG A 214 -14.17 20.10 3.50
CA ARG A 214 -15.56 20.57 3.52
C ARG A 214 -16.52 19.46 3.09
N LEU A 215 -16.23 18.76 1.99
CA LEU A 215 -17.04 17.65 1.52
C LEU A 215 -17.06 16.50 2.54
N LYS A 216 -15.90 16.13 3.09
CA LYS A 216 -15.81 15.07 4.11
C LYS A 216 -16.59 15.41 5.37
N GLY A 217 -16.58 16.66 5.81
CA GLY A 217 -17.39 17.13 6.94
C GLY A 217 -18.90 17.01 6.68
N LEU A 218 -19.34 17.27 5.44
CA LEU A 218 -20.75 17.13 5.04
C LEU A 218 -21.18 15.67 4.89
N TYR A 219 -20.28 14.80 4.40
CA TYR A 219 -20.54 13.40 4.09
C TYR A 219 -19.90 12.45 5.11
N SER A 220 -20.18 12.61 6.41
CA SER A 220 -19.71 11.71 7.49
C SER A 220 -20.27 10.26 7.42
N GLY A 221 -20.75 9.81 6.26
CA GLY A 221 -21.12 8.42 5.96
C GLY A 221 -19.96 7.61 5.37
N SER A 222 -20.25 6.38 4.93
CA SER A 222 -19.25 5.49 4.30
C SER A 222 -18.82 6.03 2.93
N ASP A 223 -17.55 6.41 2.77
CA ASP A 223 -17.00 6.90 1.49
C ASP A 223 -17.27 5.91 0.34
N PRO A 224 -18.07 6.27 -0.68
CA PRO A 224 -18.43 5.36 -1.78
C PRO A 224 -17.20 4.94 -2.61
N LEU A 225 -16.19 5.82 -2.71
CA LEU A 225 -14.92 5.52 -3.38
C LEU A 225 -14.06 4.53 -2.58
N THR A 226 -14.13 4.54 -1.25
CA THR A 226 -13.40 3.61 -0.39
C THR A 226 -13.93 2.17 -0.56
N LEU A 227 -15.23 2.00 -0.82
CA LEU A 227 -15.83 0.70 -1.13
C LEU A 227 -15.36 0.16 -2.49
N LEU A 228 -15.34 1.00 -3.52
CA LEU A 228 -14.81 0.65 -4.85
C LEU A 228 -13.33 0.27 -4.79
N LEU A 229 -12.51 1.04 -4.06
CA LEU A 229 -11.09 0.78 -3.92
C LEU A 229 -10.78 -0.45 -3.07
N LYS A 230 -11.58 -0.76 -2.04
CA LYS A 230 -11.47 -2.05 -1.34
C LYS A 230 -11.73 -3.22 -2.30
N GLY A 231 -12.74 -3.11 -3.17
CA GLY A 231 -13.01 -4.07 -4.24
C GLY A 231 -11.83 -4.26 -5.19
N LEU A 232 -11.28 -3.15 -5.71
CA LEU A 232 -10.13 -3.16 -6.63
C LEU A 232 -8.84 -3.67 -5.95
N SER A 233 -8.60 -3.32 -4.69
CA SER A 233 -7.45 -3.84 -3.93
C SER A 233 -7.50 -5.35 -3.74
N GLY A 234 -8.70 -5.93 -3.65
CA GLY A 234 -8.91 -7.38 -3.66
C GLY A 234 -8.46 -8.02 -4.96
N VAL A 235 -8.77 -7.39 -6.10
CA VAL A 235 -8.41 -7.84 -7.45
C VAL A 235 -6.93 -7.64 -7.74
N VAL A 236 -6.35 -6.49 -7.41
CA VAL A 236 -4.93 -6.18 -7.67
C VAL A 236 -3.99 -6.94 -6.73
N SER A 237 -4.43 -7.29 -5.52
CA SER A 237 -3.65 -8.15 -4.61
C SER A 237 -3.84 -9.64 -4.89
N TRP A 238 -4.77 -10.04 -5.77
CA TRP A 238 -5.01 -11.43 -6.13
C TRP A 238 -3.77 -12.12 -6.73
N PRO A 239 -3.02 -11.52 -7.67
CA PRO A 239 -1.77 -12.10 -8.17
C PRO A 239 -0.73 -12.29 -7.06
N PHE A 240 -0.57 -11.29 -6.18
CA PHE A 240 0.37 -11.35 -5.06
C PHE A 240 -0.02 -12.41 -4.00
N ARG A 241 -1.32 -12.59 -3.74
CA ARG A 241 -1.84 -13.64 -2.83
C ARG A 241 -1.69 -15.03 -3.44
N PHE A 242 -1.90 -15.16 -4.74
CA PHE A 242 -1.70 -16.40 -5.48
C PHE A 242 -0.24 -16.85 -5.44
N VAL A 243 0.70 -15.94 -5.74
CA VAL A 243 2.15 -16.21 -5.63
C VAL A 243 2.55 -16.52 -4.18
N ARG A 244 2.05 -15.76 -3.20
CA ARG A 244 2.32 -16.05 -1.78
C ARG A 244 1.71 -17.37 -1.30
N GLY A 245 0.64 -17.84 -1.95
CA GLY A 245 0.01 -19.15 -1.74
C GLY A 245 0.87 -20.30 -2.27
N LEU A 246 1.54 -20.11 -3.41
CA LEU A 246 2.49 -21.09 -3.98
C LEU A 246 3.76 -21.26 -3.11
N PHE A 247 4.18 -20.21 -2.40
CA PHE A 247 5.39 -20.23 -1.55
C PHE A 247 5.13 -20.49 -0.05
N ARG A 248 3.87 -20.69 0.38
CA ARG A 248 3.56 -21.03 1.78
C ARG A 248 3.54 -22.56 1.96
N ARG A 249 4.59 -23.10 2.58
CA ARG A 249 4.54 -24.42 3.24
C ARG A 249 3.33 -24.46 4.18
N ARG A 250 2.41 -25.39 3.94
CA ARG A 250 1.25 -25.69 4.82
C ARG A 250 1.75 -25.96 6.24
N ARG A 251 1.58 -24.99 7.15
CA ARG A 251 1.47 -25.28 8.59
C ARG A 251 -0.01 -25.48 8.88
N ILE A 252 -0.40 -26.74 9.07
CA ILE A 252 -1.73 -27.10 9.53
C ILE A 252 -1.74 -26.85 11.05
N SER A 253 -2.36 -25.73 11.47
CA SER A 253 -2.72 -25.50 12.87
C SER A 253 -3.99 -26.29 13.15
N GLY A 254 -3.89 -27.26 14.04
CA GLY A 254 -5.03 -28.07 14.48
C GLY A 254 -6.07 -27.22 15.21
N ARG A 255 -7.31 -27.26 14.71
CA ARG A 255 -8.50 -26.92 15.50
C ARG A 255 -9.66 -27.76 14.98
N GLY A 256 -9.80 -28.96 15.54
CA GLY A 256 -10.88 -29.89 15.20
C GLY A 256 -12.15 -29.53 15.97
N THR A 257 -13.21 -29.19 15.24
CA THR A 257 -14.59 -29.24 15.72
C THR A 257 -15.11 -30.66 15.45
N VAL A 258 -15.73 -31.26 16.46
CA VAL A 258 -16.26 -32.62 16.46
C VAL A 258 -17.48 -32.79 15.53
N GLY A 259 -17.55 -33.98 14.92
CA GLY A 259 -18.81 -34.66 14.61
C GLY A 259 -19.50 -34.28 13.30
N ARG A 260 -19.11 -34.93 12.20
CA ARG A 260 -20.08 -35.36 11.17
C ARG A 260 -19.48 -36.44 10.27
N SER A 261 -20.04 -37.64 10.33
CA SER A 261 -19.84 -38.67 9.31
C SER A 261 -20.51 -38.21 8.00
N PRO A 262 -19.87 -38.52 6.86
CA PRO A 262 -20.63 -39.13 5.79
C PRO A 262 -19.91 -40.39 5.28
N SER A 263 -20.67 -41.48 5.27
CA SER A 263 -20.52 -42.59 4.35
C SER A 263 -20.51 -42.08 2.91
N GLY A 264 -19.48 -42.41 2.15
CA GLY A 264 -19.41 -42.10 0.72
C GLY A 264 -18.02 -42.39 0.16
N TRP A 265 -17.95 -43.35 -0.75
CA TRP A 265 -16.76 -43.91 -1.39
C TRP A 265 -15.80 -42.91 -2.08
N SER A 266 -14.57 -43.42 -2.26
CA SER A 266 -13.52 -43.09 -3.24
C SER A 266 -12.25 -42.42 -2.72
N ASP A 267 -11.12 -43.00 -3.18
CA ASP A 267 -9.70 -42.68 -2.95
C ASP A 267 -9.08 -43.10 -1.61
N SER A 268 -8.99 -44.43 -1.40
CA SER A 268 -8.22 -45.03 -0.30
C SER A 268 -6.70 -44.91 -0.55
N THR A 269 -6.16 -43.70 -0.49
CA THR A 269 -4.71 -43.49 -0.31
C THR A 269 -4.28 -43.80 1.12
N THR A 270 -5.23 -43.95 2.06
CA THR A 270 -4.97 -44.28 3.45
C THR A 270 -6.01 -45.25 4.04
N TRP A 271 -5.61 -46.00 5.07
CA TRP A 271 -6.49 -46.82 5.91
C TRP A 271 -6.19 -46.60 7.39
N ARG A 272 -7.22 -46.53 8.22
CA ARG A 272 -7.10 -46.31 9.66
C ARG A 272 -6.88 -47.61 10.42
N CYS A 273 -5.81 -47.69 11.22
CA CYS A 273 -5.55 -48.81 12.10
C CYS A 273 -6.62 -48.89 13.19
N GLN A 274 -7.24 -50.06 13.35
CA GLN A 274 -8.28 -50.27 14.36
C GLN A 274 -7.72 -50.36 15.80
N ALA A 275 -6.41 -50.63 15.96
CA ALA A 275 -5.78 -50.78 17.27
C ALA A 275 -5.34 -49.46 17.90
N CYS A 276 -4.76 -48.57 17.09
CA CYS A 276 -4.14 -47.32 17.57
C CYS A 276 -4.65 -46.07 16.85
N THR A 277 -5.66 -46.20 15.99
CA THR A 277 -6.32 -45.14 15.20
C THR A 277 -5.41 -44.35 14.25
N TYR A 278 -4.16 -44.79 14.06
CA TYR A 278 -3.22 -44.20 13.11
C TYR A 278 -3.65 -44.42 11.66
N ASP A 279 -3.55 -43.37 10.83
CA ASP A 279 -3.88 -43.42 9.41
C ASP A 279 -2.64 -43.84 8.60
N ASN A 280 -2.62 -45.08 8.14
CA ASN A 280 -1.52 -45.65 7.35
C ASN A 280 -1.74 -45.43 5.86
N TYR A 281 -0.67 -45.45 5.08
CA TYR A 281 -0.75 -45.40 3.63
C TYR A 281 -1.40 -46.67 3.03
N GLY A 282 -2.17 -46.49 1.95
CA GLY A 282 -3.03 -47.51 1.35
C GLY A 282 -2.32 -48.77 0.86
N LEU A 283 -1.03 -48.66 0.49
CA LEU A 283 -0.19 -49.79 0.06
C LEU A 283 0.39 -50.62 1.21
N LEU A 284 0.36 -50.11 2.45
CA LEU A 284 0.90 -50.82 3.60
C LEU A 284 -0.14 -51.80 4.15
N SER A 285 0.24 -53.06 4.32
CA SER A 285 -0.59 -54.09 4.93
C SER A 285 -0.43 -54.17 6.45
N VAL A 286 0.50 -53.39 7.03
CA VAL A 286 0.83 -53.36 8.46
C VAL A 286 0.91 -51.92 8.94
N CYS A 287 0.51 -51.65 10.18
CA CYS A 287 0.56 -50.31 10.76
C CYS A 287 1.98 -49.90 11.15
N GLU A 288 2.45 -48.73 10.71
CA GLU A 288 3.80 -48.23 10.99
C GLU A 288 4.04 -47.94 12.49
N MET A 289 2.99 -47.57 13.22
CA MET A 289 3.11 -47.20 14.64
C MET A 289 3.06 -48.38 15.60
N CYS A 290 2.30 -49.43 15.29
CA CYS A 290 2.06 -50.54 16.23
C CYS A 290 2.28 -51.93 15.65
N GLY A 291 2.59 -52.06 14.36
CA GLY A 291 2.86 -53.34 13.72
C GLY A 291 1.64 -54.24 13.49
N MET A 292 0.42 -53.76 13.73
CA MET A 292 -0.82 -54.53 13.50
C MET A 292 -1.19 -54.61 12.02
N SER A 293 -1.54 -55.80 11.53
CA SER A 293 -1.97 -56.02 10.15
C SER A 293 -3.35 -55.43 9.84
N ARG A 294 -3.51 -54.94 8.61
CA ARG A 294 -4.77 -54.39 8.08
C ARG A 294 -5.85 -55.47 8.04
N GLY A 295 -7.00 -55.20 8.67
CA GLY A 295 -8.17 -56.09 8.65
C GLY A 295 -8.22 -57.14 9.77
N VAL A 296 -7.27 -57.15 10.72
CA VAL A 296 -7.36 -58.03 11.89
C VAL A 296 -8.21 -57.35 12.97
N SER A 297 -9.46 -57.81 13.12
CA SER A 297 -10.36 -57.48 14.21
C SER A 297 -10.34 -58.61 15.25
N GLY A 298 -9.44 -58.53 16.22
CA GLY A 298 -9.44 -59.45 17.35
C GLY A 298 -8.32 -59.12 18.33
N PRO A 299 -8.55 -59.20 19.65
CA PRO A 299 -7.48 -58.99 20.61
C PRO A 299 -6.47 -60.14 20.48
N PRO A 300 -5.16 -59.87 20.66
CA PRO A 300 -4.16 -60.93 20.65
C PRO A 300 -4.48 -61.95 21.75
N SER A 301 -4.45 -63.23 21.38
CA SER A 301 -4.51 -64.32 22.35
C SER A 301 -3.40 -64.15 23.37
N ARG A 302 -3.81 -64.11 24.65
CA ARG A 302 -2.93 -64.16 25.81
C ARG A 302 -1.91 -65.30 25.65
N ARG A 303 -0.63 -64.95 25.55
CA ARG A 303 0.43 -65.71 26.23
C ARG A 303 0.91 -64.85 27.38
N VAL A 304 0.52 -65.28 28.57
CA VAL A 304 0.98 -64.76 29.85
C VAL A 304 2.40 -65.26 30.09
N SER A 305 3.31 -64.35 30.44
CA SER A 305 4.21 -64.46 31.61
C SER A 305 5.16 -63.26 31.71
N PRO A 306 5.64 -62.92 32.91
CA PRO A 306 5.34 -61.63 33.53
C PRO A 306 6.60 -60.79 33.85
N GLN A 307 6.46 -59.46 33.93
CA GLN A 307 7.15 -58.55 34.87
C GLN A 307 7.08 -57.10 34.37
N SER A 308 6.23 -56.29 34.98
CA SER A 308 6.60 -54.92 35.38
C SER A 308 5.49 -54.40 36.29
N GLU A 309 5.83 -54.22 37.55
CA GLU A 309 4.98 -53.74 38.62
C GLU A 309 4.29 -52.42 38.25
N ASP A 310 3.02 -52.31 38.63
CA ASP A 310 2.26 -51.06 38.56
C ASP A 310 2.94 -50.00 39.43
N LEU A 311 3.57 -49.01 38.80
CA LEU A 311 4.19 -47.88 39.48
C LEU A 311 3.11 -47.05 40.20
N SER A 312 3.30 -46.83 41.51
CA SER A 312 2.35 -46.07 42.32
C SER A 312 2.24 -44.62 41.83
N LEU A 313 1.05 -44.02 42.03
CA LEU A 313 0.73 -42.64 41.62
C LEU A 313 1.72 -41.60 42.17
N GLU A 314 2.36 -41.90 43.29
CA GLU A 314 3.29 -40.97 43.95
C GLU A 314 4.67 -40.95 43.27
N GLU A 315 5.13 -42.09 42.75
CA GLU A 315 6.35 -42.17 41.93
C GLU A 315 6.16 -41.45 40.58
N LEU A 316 4.95 -41.51 40.01
CA LEU A 316 4.58 -40.75 38.81
C LEU A 316 4.51 -39.23 39.05
N ARG A 317 4.13 -38.79 40.26
CA ARG A 317 4.16 -37.37 40.63
C ARG A 317 5.59 -36.86 40.75
N ARG A 318 6.46 -37.59 41.43
CA ARG A 318 7.85 -37.18 41.64
C ARG A 318 8.61 -36.96 40.32
N ARG A 319 8.43 -37.89 39.37
CA ARG A 319 9.03 -37.81 38.02
C ARG A 319 8.47 -36.71 37.11
N ARG A 320 7.32 -36.09 37.46
CA ARG A 320 6.85 -34.88 36.75
C ARG A 320 7.50 -33.62 37.27
N VAL A 321 7.82 -33.56 38.56
CA VAL A 321 8.45 -32.40 39.18
C VAL A 321 9.92 -32.30 38.76
N GLU A 322 10.65 -33.42 38.73
CA GLU A 322 12.06 -33.48 38.27
C GLU A 322 12.24 -33.09 36.80
N ARG A 323 11.16 -33.05 36.00
CA ARG A 323 11.21 -32.71 34.56
C ARG A 323 11.28 -31.21 34.27
N PHE A 324 11.09 -30.36 35.29
CA PHE A 324 11.11 -28.90 35.16
C PHE A 324 12.34 -28.24 35.80
N GLU A 325 13.28 -29.03 36.31
CA GLU A 325 14.55 -28.54 36.88
C GLU A 325 15.78 -28.84 35.98
N GLN A 326 15.58 -29.09 34.68
CA GLN A 326 16.64 -29.16 33.66
C GLN A 326 16.50 -28.05 32.61
#